data_AF-A0A0C2FA02-F1
#
_entry.id   AF-A0A0C2FA02-F1
#
_cell.length_a   1.000
_cell.length_b   1.000
_cell.length_c   1.000
_cell.angle_alpha   90.00
_cell.angle_beta   90.00
_cell.angle_gamma   90.00
#
_symmetry.space_group_name_H-M   'P 1'
#
loop_
_entity.id
_entity.type
_entity.pdbx_description
1 polymer ?
#
loop_
_entity_poly.entity_id
_entity_poly.type
_entity_poly.pdbx_seq_one_letter_code
_entity_poly.pdbx_strand_id
1 'polypeptide(L)'
;MFCSTGSCTCLSNFVAIQGYCYLKKNPGESGCQYAEQCSAVWPESRCEKSRCECPEDVNGIPYVQAKTRDGVICILHSGEDGDPVPKCPLPEYDDD
;
A
#
# COMPACT_ATOMS: atom_id res chain seq x y z
N MET A 1 12.96 3.76 -16.46
CA MET A 1 12.30 4.85 -17.20
C MET A 1 12.07 4.36 -18.61
N PHE A 2 10.86 4.46 -19.13
CA PHE A 2 10.51 4.09 -20.50
C PHE A 2 10.01 5.33 -21.22
N CYS A 3 10.58 5.66 -22.37
CA CYS A 3 10.20 6.82 -23.15
C CYS A 3 9.59 6.34 -24.47
N SER A 4 8.34 6.74 -24.74
CA SER A 4 7.69 6.49 -26.01
C SER A 4 7.00 7.77 -26.47
N THR A 5 7.17 8.12 -27.75
CA THR A 5 6.51 9.29 -28.37
C THR A 5 6.68 10.60 -27.59
N GLY A 6 7.88 10.89 -27.09
CA GLY A 6 8.19 12.15 -26.41
C GLY A 6 7.70 12.27 -24.97
N SER A 7 7.02 11.25 -24.43
CA SER A 7 6.66 11.15 -23.01
C SER A 7 7.51 10.08 -22.33
N CYS A 8 8.21 10.46 -21.27
CA CYS A 8 8.96 9.53 -20.45
C CYS A 8 8.19 9.23 -19.17
N THR A 9 7.94 7.94 -18.94
CA THR A 9 7.25 7.45 -17.75
C THR A 9 8.18 6.56 -16.93
N CYS A 10 7.94 6.53 -15.63
CA CYS A 10 8.61 5.58 -14.75
C CYS A 10 8.12 4.14 -15.03
N LEU A 11 8.95 3.15 -14.70
CA LEU A 11 8.53 1.74 -14.79
C LEU A 11 7.35 1.49 -13.83
N SER A 12 6.58 0.43 -14.04
CA SER A 12 5.38 0.14 -13.25
C SER A 12 5.61 0.07 -11.73
N ASN A 13 6.82 -0.36 -11.30
CA ASN A 13 7.25 -0.44 -9.90
C ASN A 13 7.81 0.88 -9.33
N PHE A 14 7.78 1.96 -10.12
CA PHE A 14 8.32 3.26 -9.75
C PHE A 14 7.26 4.34 -9.89
N VAL A 15 7.38 5.39 -9.10
CA VAL A 15 6.52 6.58 -9.13
C VAL A 15 7.36 7.80 -9.53
N ALA A 16 6.80 8.66 -10.37
CA ALA A 16 7.45 9.90 -10.78
C ALA A 16 7.21 10.98 -9.74
N ILE A 17 8.26 11.42 -9.04
CA ILE A 17 8.21 12.47 -8.02
C ILE A 17 9.28 13.50 -8.37
N GLN A 18 8.88 14.75 -8.55
CA GLN A 18 9.78 15.86 -8.91
C GLN A 18 10.67 15.57 -10.15
N GLY A 19 10.17 14.79 -11.12
CA GLY A 19 10.92 14.42 -12.33
C GLY A 19 11.87 13.23 -12.17
N TYR A 20 11.94 12.60 -11.00
CA TYR A 20 12.73 11.39 -10.74
C TYR A 20 11.83 10.19 -10.51
N CYS A 21 12.33 9.00 -10.85
CA CYS A 21 11.63 7.75 -10.60
C CYS A 21 12.06 7.14 -9.28
N TYR A 22 11.17 7.16 -8.29
CA TYR A 22 11.37 6.53 -6.99
C TYR A 22 10.73 5.16 -6.94
N LEU A 23 11.38 4.21 -6.28
CA LEU A 23 10.83 2.88 -6.09
C LEU A 23 9.57 2.98 -5.22
N LYS A 24 8.49 2.36 -5.67
CA LYS A 24 7.27 2.19 -4.88
C LYS A 24 7.56 1.28 -3.69
N LYS A 25 6.92 1.56 -2.54
CA LYS A 25 7.20 0.86 -1.29
C LYS A 25 5.93 0.36 -0.65
N ASN A 26 5.94 -0.90 -0.23
CA ASN A 26 4.82 -1.49 0.47
C ASN A 26 4.68 -0.88 1.88
N PRO A 27 3.47 -0.84 2.45
CA PRO A 27 3.30 -0.47 3.86
C PRO A 27 4.16 -1.37 4.74
N GLY A 28 4.88 -0.77 5.68
CA GLY A 28 5.86 -1.42 6.54
C GLY A 28 7.29 -1.44 6.04
N GLU A 29 7.51 -1.24 4.73
CA GLU A 29 8.87 -1.15 4.21
C GLU A 29 9.52 0.17 4.60
N SER A 30 10.79 0.08 4.99
CA SER A 30 11.67 1.22 5.15
C SER A 30 12.33 1.64 3.83
N GLY A 31 12.80 2.88 3.79
CA GLY A 31 13.45 3.49 2.63
C GLY A 31 12.52 4.33 1.75
N CYS A 32 11.36 4.74 2.26
CA CYS A 32 10.61 5.82 1.63
C CYS A 32 11.26 7.18 1.98
N GLN A 33 11.21 8.12 1.05
CA GLN A 33 11.57 9.53 1.20
C GLN A 33 10.35 10.43 1.04
N TYR A 34 9.40 10.02 0.20
CA TYR A 34 8.18 10.76 -0.09
C TYR A 34 6.94 9.89 0.17
N ALA A 35 5.84 10.53 0.55
CA ALA A 35 4.57 9.85 0.77
C ALA A 35 4.05 9.18 -0.51
N GLU A 36 4.29 9.79 -1.68
CA GLU A 36 3.87 9.24 -2.99
C GLU A 36 4.47 7.86 -3.31
N GLN A 37 5.62 7.51 -2.70
CA GLN A 37 6.18 6.16 -2.86
C GLN A 37 5.32 5.09 -2.21
N CYS A 38 4.73 5.43 -1.06
CA CYS A 38 3.80 4.58 -0.33
C CYS A 38 2.41 4.66 -0.97
N SER A 39 1.93 5.88 -1.24
CA SER A 39 0.57 6.11 -1.74
C SER A 39 0.32 5.49 -3.12
N ALA A 40 1.39 5.31 -3.91
CA ALA A 40 1.35 4.61 -5.18
C ALA A 40 1.17 3.08 -5.07
N VAL A 41 1.37 2.49 -3.87
CA VAL A 41 1.08 1.08 -3.56
C VAL A 41 -0.23 0.95 -2.80
N TRP A 42 -0.41 1.78 -1.77
CA TRP A 42 -1.61 1.77 -0.94
C TRP A 42 -2.17 3.18 -0.79
N PRO A 43 -3.43 3.45 -1.19
CA PRO A 43 -3.98 4.80 -1.14
C PRO A 43 -3.93 5.36 0.28
N GLU A 44 -3.62 6.64 0.39
CA GLU A 44 -3.51 7.39 1.66
C GLU A 44 -2.42 6.92 2.64
N SER A 45 -1.58 5.95 2.26
CA SER A 45 -0.38 5.63 3.03
C SER A 45 0.65 6.76 2.96
N ARG A 46 1.40 6.95 4.05
CA ARG A 46 2.34 8.05 4.22
C ARG A 46 3.72 7.54 4.60
N CYS A 47 4.74 8.32 4.31
CA CYS A 47 6.11 8.00 4.70
C CYS A 47 6.43 8.64 6.05
N GLU A 48 6.44 7.84 7.11
CA GLU A 48 6.75 8.27 8.48
C GLU A 48 8.07 7.64 8.93
N LYS A 49 9.01 8.46 9.42
CA LYS A 49 10.36 8.01 9.87
C LYS A 49 11.08 7.11 8.84
N SER A 50 10.99 7.47 7.56
CA SER A 50 11.52 6.69 6.44
C SER A 50 10.93 5.28 6.31
N ARG A 51 9.70 5.05 6.80
CA ARG A 51 8.93 3.82 6.64
C ARG A 51 7.53 4.14 6.14
N CYS A 52 7.00 3.34 5.22
CA CYS A 52 5.61 3.50 4.79
C CYS A 52 4.67 3.04 5.90
N GLU A 53 3.80 3.92 6.35
CA GLU A 53 2.76 3.61 7.35
C GLU A 53 1.38 3.62 6.71
N CYS A 54 0.50 2.82 7.31
CA CYS A 54 -0.88 2.70 6.88
C CYS A 54 -1.65 4.02 7.08
N PRO A 55 -2.74 4.22 6.34
CA PRO A 55 -3.58 5.41 6.47
C PRO A 55 -4.15 5.58 7.89
N GLU A 56 -4.66 6.79 8.15
CA GLU A 56 -5.27 7.15 9.43
C GLU A 56 -6.50 6.29 9.77
N ASP A 57 -6.88 6.30 11.05
CA ASP A 57 -8.02 5.53 11.53
C ASP A 57 -9.31 5.98 10.83
N VAL A 58 -10.13 5.00 10.48
CA VAL A 58 -11.45 5.26 9.90
C VAL A 58 -12.48 4.95 10.97
N ASN A 59 -13.19 5.99 11.41
CA ASN A 59 -14.18 5.90 12.49
C ASN A 59 -13.59 5.32 13.81
N GLY A 60 -12.35 5.68 14.15
CA GLY A 60 -11.68 5.17 15.36
C GLY A 60 -11.11 3.74 15.24
N ILE A 61 -11.16 3.15 14.05
CA ILE A 61 -10.59 1.82 13.77
C ILE A 61 -9.23 2.01 13.06
N PRO A 62 -8.11 1.65 13.69
CA PRO A 62 -6.79 1.84 13.10
C PRO A 62 -6.52 0.81 12.00
N TYR A 63 -5.76 1.20 10.98
CA TYR A 63 -5.20 0.24 10.03
C TYR A 63 -3.94 -0.41 10.62
N VAL A 64 -3.83 -1.73 10.48
CA VAL A 64 -2.64 -2.50 10.84
C VAL A 64 -2.03 -3.15 9.61
N GLN A 65 -0.70 -3.28 9.66
CA GLN A 65 0.06 -3.93 8.61
C GLN A 65 -0.10 -5.45 8.71
N ALA A 66 -0.64 -6.07 7.66
CA ALA A 66 -0.80 -7.52 7.56
C ALA A 66 0.09 -8.09 6.46
N LYS A 67 0.87 -9.12 6.79
CA LYS A 67 1.75 -9.78 5.83
C LYS A 67 0.97 -10.85 5.06
N THR A 68 0.87 -10.67 3.74
CA THR A 68 0.30 -11.65 2.81
C THR A 68 1.40 -12.33 1.99
N ARG A 69 1.05 -13.34 1.20
CA ARG A 69 1.97 -14.01 0.27
C ARG A 69 2.55 -13.03 -0.76
N ASP A 70 1.75 -12.06 -1.18
CA ASP A 70 2.06 -11.15 -2.29
C ASP A 70 2.61 -9.79 -1.80
N GLY A 71 2.74 -9.60 -0.49
CA GLY A 71 3.29 -8.38 0.11
C GLY A 71 2.61 -8.01 1.43
N VAL A 72 3.04 -6.91 2.02
CA VAL A 72 2.36 -6.33 3.19
C VAL A 72 1.26 -5.39 2.71
N ILE A 73 0.09 -5.49 3.33
CA ILE A 73 -1.09 -4.66 3.07
C ILE A 73 -1.56 -3.99 4.37
N CYS A 74 -2.41 -2.98 4.25
CA CYS A 74 -3.07 -2.36 5.40
C CYS A 74 -4.49 -2.91 5.53
N ILE A 75 -4.81 -3.50 6.68
CA ILE A 75 -6.17 -3.96 6.99
C ILE A 75 -6.74 -3.15 8.14
N LEU A 76 -8.04 -2.89 8.12
CA LEU A 76 -8.73 -2.30 9.27
C LEU A 76 -8.65 -3.28 10.45
N HIS A 77 -8.14 -2.83 11.58
CA HIS A 77 -8.16 -3.57 12.82
C HIS A 77 -9.56 -3.52 13.44
N SER A 78 -10.56 -3.99 12.71
CA SER A 78 -11.91 -4.22 13.23
C SER A 78 -11.85 -5.43 14.15
N GLY A 79 -11.31 -5.25 15.35
CA GLY A 79 -11.24 -6.27 16.38
C GLY A 79 -12.43 -6.14 17.31
N GLU A 80 -13.45 -6.96 17.11
CA GLU A 80 -14.08 -7.61 18.26
C GLU A 80 -13.00 -8.56 18.82
N ASP A 81 -12.72 -8.48 20.12
CA ASP A 81 -11.67 -9.25 20.81
C ASP A 81 -11.58 -10.72 20.33
N GLY A 82 -10.55 -11.06 19.53
CA GLY A 82 -10.12 -12.46 19.36
C GLY A 82 -9.77 -12.98 17.97
N ASP A 83 -10.03 -12.29 16.85
CA ASP A 83 -9.72 -12.81 15.51
C ASP A 83 -8.52 -12.09 14.87
N PRO A 84 -7.30 -12.68 14.86
CA PRO A 84 -6.11 -12.05 14.26
C PRO A 84 -6.09 -12.08 12.73
N VAL A 85 -7.21 -12.38 12.06
CA VAL A 85 -7.27 -12.45 10.60
C VAL A 85 -8.65 -11.99 10.12
N PRO A 86 -8.75 -11.02 9.19
CA PRO A 86 -9.96 -10.90 8.41
C PRO A 86 -10.10 -12.20 7.61
N LYS A 87 -11.07 -13.05 7.98
CA LYS A 87 -11.53 -14.10 7.09
C LYS A 87 -11.94 -13.39 5.82
N CYS A 88 -11.16 -13.53 4.76
CA CYS A 88 -11.69 -13.35 3.43
C CYS A 88 -12.64 -14.52 3.20
N PRO A 89 -13.98 -14.39 3.21
CA PRO A 89 -14.69 -15.06 2.16
C PRO A 89 -14.31 -14.28 0.89
N LEU A 90 -13.50 -14.89 0.04
CA LEU A 90 -13.75 -14.68 -1.38
C LEU A 90 -15.26 -14.90 -1.57
N PRO A 91 -16.03 -13.99 -2.20
CA PRO A 91 -17.37 -14.36 -2.62
C PRO A 91 -17.22 -15.62 -3.46
N GLU A 92 -17.70 -16.75 -2.94
CA GLU A 92 -17.96 -17.91 -3.77
C GLU A 92 -18.99 -17.43 -4.78
N TYR A 93 -18.56 -17.32 -6.04
CA TYR A 93 -19.50 -17.19 -7.14
C TYR A 93 -20.27 -18.50 -7.14
N ASP A 94 -21.53 -18.44 -6.71
CA ASP A 94 -22.52 -19.48 -6.88
C ASP A 94 -22.68 -19.72 -8.40
N ASP A 95 -22.06 -20.80 -8.89
CA ASP A 95 -22.23 -21.31 -10.25
C ASP A 95 -22.86 -22.71 -10.14
N ASP A 96 -24.16 -22.73 -10.44
CA ASP A 96 -25.09 -23.85 -10.69
C ASP A 96 -25.85 -24.49 -9.51
#